data_AF-A0A255YTS4-F1
#
_entry.id   AF-A0A255YTS4-F1
#
_cell.length_a   1.000
_cell.length_b   1.000
_cell.length_c   1.000
_cell.angle_alpha   90.00
_cell.angle_beta   90.00
_cell.angle_gamma   90.00
#
_symmetry.space_group_name_H-M   'P 1'
#
loop_
_entity.id
_entity.type
_entity.pdbx_description
1 polymer ?
#
loop_
_entity_poly.entity_id
_entity_poly.type
_entity_poly.pdbx_seq_one_letter_code
_entity_poly.pdbx_strand_id
1 'polypeptide(L)' 'MTMRPVQKPDAEFDWQPRDEAELAALKAAVEEALADPMGVPHEEVVAWLKQLEAGNFDAPMPVPRLLS' A
#
# COMPACT_ATOMS: atom_id res chain seq x y z
N MET A 1 -28.05 -14.66 -1.54
CA MET A 1 -26.76 -13.98 -1.79
C MET A 1 -25.70 -15.06 -1.94
N THR A 2 -25.24 -15.32 -3.15
CA THR A 2 -24.21 -16.33 -3.42
C THR A 2 -22.86 -15.63 -3.30
N MET A 3 -22.07 -15.95 -2.27
CA MET A 3 -20.69 -15.45 -2.17
C MET A 3 -19.90 -16.00 -3.35
N ARG A 4 -19.32 -15.10 -4.17
CA ARG A 4 -18.37 -15.53 -5.20
C ARG A 4 -17.13 -16.07 -4.48
N PRO A 5 -16.57 -17.20 -4.92
CA PRO A 5 -15.31 -17.68 -4.36
C PRO A 5 -14.24 -16.61 -4.56
N VAL A 6 -13.48 -16.31 -3.49
CA VAL A 6 -12.27 -15.48 -3.59
C VAL A 6 -11.31 -16.25 -4.49
N GLN A 7 -11.15 -15.76 -5.71
CA GLN A 7 -10.20 -16.31 -6.66
C GLN A 7 -8.81 -16.10 -6.06
N LYS A 8 -8.09 -17.19 -5.74
CA LYS A 8 -6.67 -17.07 -5.45
C LYS A 8 -6.01 -16.46 -6.70
N PRO A 9 -5.08 -15.49 -6.55
CA PRO A 9 -4.41 -14.91 -7.69
C PRO A 9 -3.51 -15.98 -8.33
N ASP A 10 -4.05 -16.71 -9.32
CA ASP A 10 -3.32 -17.70 -10.10
C ASP A 10 -2.48 -17.06 -11.22
N ALA A 11 -2.09 -15.80 -11.06
CA ALA A 11 -1.13 -15.13 -11.93
C ALA A 11 -0.16 -14.35 -11.04
N GLU A 12 1.14 -14.60 -11.19
CA GLU A 12 2.15 -13.61 -10.83
C GLU A 12 1.73 -12.30 -11.51
N PHE A 13 1.22 -11.36 -10.73
CA PHE A 13 0.92 -10.04 -11.24
C PHE A 13 2.27 -9.44 -11.66
N ASP A 14 2.42 -9.18 -12.95
CA ASP A 14 3.63 -8.56 -13.47
C ASP A 14 3.66 -7.11 -12.98
N TRP A 15 4.36 -6.89 -11.86
CA TRP A 15 4.56 -5.57 -11.26
C TRP A 15 5.49 -4.68 -12.11
N GLN A 16 6.01 -5.18 -13.24
CA GLN A 16 6.79 -4.38 -14.17
C GLN A 16 5.88 -3.33 -14.84
N PRO A 17 6.39 -2.11 -15.04
CA PRO A 17 5.74 -1.17 -15.93
C PRO A 17 5.54 -1.79 -17.31
N ARG A 18 4.33 -1.64 -17.86
CA ARG A 18 3.96 -2.21 -19.16
C ARG A 18 4.61 -1.44 -20.32
N ASP A 19 4.96 -0.17 -20.10
CA ASP A 19 5.64 0.68 -21.06
C ASP A 19 6.55 1.74 -20.40
N GLU A 20 7.28 2.49 -21.24
CA GLU A 20 8.22 3.53 -20.82
C GLU A 20 7.54 4.70 -20.11
N ALA A 21 6.28 5.01 -20.44
CA ALA A 21 5.53 6.09 -19.78
C ALA A 21 5.11 5.68 -18.36
N GLU A 22 4.69 4.43 -18.16
CA GLU A 22 4.41 3.86 -16.85
C GLU A 22 5.68 3.79 -15.99
N LEU A 23 6.82 3.42 -16.58
CA LEU A 23 8.12 3.42 -15.87
C LEU A 23 8.53 4.84 -15.46
N ALA A 24 8.34 5.83 -16.32
CA ALA A 24 8.64 7.23 -16.01
C ALA A 24 7.75 7.77 -14.89
N ALA A 25 6.44 7.47 -14.94
CA ALA A 25 5.49 7.83 -13.89
C ALA A 25 5.84 7.17 -12.55
N LEU A 26 6.19 5.89 -12.56
CA LEU A 26 6.62 5.17 -11.35
C LEU A 26 7.87 5.79 -10.74
N LYS A 27 8.88 6.11 -11.57
CA LYS A 27 10.11 6.77 -11.09
C LYS A 27 9.82 8.12 -10.46
N ALA A 28 9.00 8.96 -11.12
CA ALA A 28 8.63 10.26 -10.59
C ALA A 28 7.89 10.14 -9.24
N ALA A 29 6.96 9.19 -9.12
CA ALA A 29 6.24 8.96 -7.86
C ALA A 29 7.16 8.46 -6.74
N VAL A 30 8.15 7.60 -7.05
CA VAL A 30 9.15 7.16 -6.07
C VAL A 30 10.05 8.31 -5.64
N GLU A 31 10.50 9.15 -6.57
CA GLU A 31 11.32 10.33 -6.26
C GLU A 31 10.55 11.32 -5.38
N GLU A 32 9.27 11.58 -5.67
CA GLU A 32 8.39 12.40 -4.85
C GLU A 32 8.23 11.82 -3.43
N ALA A 33 7.98 10.51 -3.32
CA ALA A 33 7.83 9.84 -2.03
C ALA A 33 9.12 9.85 -1.19
N LEU A 34 10.29 9.69 -1.82
CA LEU A 34 11.59 9.74 -1.13
C LEU A 34 12.00 11.15 -0.71
N ALA A 35 11.45 12.18 -1.35
CA ALA A 35 11.70 13.57 -0.98
C ALA A 35 10.91 14.00 0.28
N ASP A 36 9.84 13.28 0.65
CA ASP A 36 9.10 13.52 1.88
C ASP A 36 9.79 12.82 3.08
N PRO A 37 10.31 13.57 4.06
CA PRO A 37 10.94 12.98 5.25
C PRO A 37 9.92 12.40 6.25
N MET A 38 8.62 12.58 6.00
CA MET A 38 7.55 12.06 6.83
C MET A 38 7.26 10.60 6.48
N GLY A 39 7.11 9.77 7.50
CA GLY A 39 6.72 8.37 7.33
C GLY A 39 5.95 7.83 8.51
N VAL A 40 5.46 6.61 8.36
CA VAL A 40 4.79 5.86 9.43
C VAL A 40 5.65 4.66 9.78
N PRO A 41 5.96 4.40 11.07
CA PRO A 41 6.69 3.19 11.44
C PRO A 41 5.94 1.93 11.00
N HIS A 42 6.71 0.96 10.50
CA HIS A 42 6.16 -0.28 9.95
C HIS A 42 5.19 -0.99 10.92
N GLU A 43 5.53 -1.03 12.21
CA GLU A 43 4.71 -1.69 13.24
C GLU A 43 3.32 -1.06 13.39
N GLU A 44 3.21 0.27 13.21
CA GLU A 44 1.91 0.96 13.29
C GLU A 44 1.04 0.67 12.07
N VAL A 45 1.64 0.60 10.89
CA VAL A 45 0.93 0.16 9.67
C VAL A 45 0.41 -1.26 9.86
N VAL A 46 1.24 -2.18 10.36
CA VAL A 46 0.85 -3.57 10.61
C VAL A 46 -0.29 -3.65 11.64
N ALA A 47 -0.20 -2.88 12.73
CA ALA A 47 -1.25 -2.85 13.75
C ALA A 47 -2.58 -2.33 13.18
N TRP A 48 -2.55 -1.28 12.36
CA TRP A 48 -3.73 -0.73 11.70
C TRP A 48 -4.34 -1.73 10.69
N LEU A 49 -3.52 -2.37 9.85
CA LEU A 49 -3.99 -3.37 8.89
C LEU A 49 -4.70 -4.55 9.58
N LYS A 50 -4.21 -4.98 10.75
CA LYS A 50 -4.88 -6.02 11.55
C LYS A 50 -6.25 -5.59 12.07
N GLN A 51 -6.45 -4.31 12.38
CA GLN A 51 -7.78 -3.78 12.73
C GLN A 51 -8.73 -3.87 11.54
N LEU A 52 -8.25 -3.49 10.35
CA LEU A 52 -9.04 -3.60 9.12
C LEU A 52 -9.40 -5.05 8.79
N GLU A 53 -8.46 -5.98 8.93
CA GLU A 53 -8.68 -7.42 8.75
C GLU A 53 -9.75 -7.95 9.73
N ALA A 54 -9.77 -7.45 10.96
CA ALA A 54 -10.80 -7.77 11.96
C ALA A 54 -12.18 -7.12 11.69
N GLY A 55 -12.31 -6.32 10.63
CA GLY A 55 -13.54 -5.62 10.25
C GLY A 55 -13.74 -4.25 10.92
N ASN A 56 -12.73 -3.75 11.64
CA ASN A 56 -12.77 -2.44 12.29
C ASN A 56 -12.34 -1.33 11.31
N PHE A 57 -13.17 -1.05 10.31
CA PHE A 57 -12.85 -0.08 9.25
C PHE A 57 -12.79 1.38 9.73
N ASP A 58 -13.37 1.69 10.88
CA ASP A 58 -13.29 3.01 11.53
C ASP A 58 -12.00 3.21 12.33
N ALA A 59 -11.08 2.23 12.36
CA ALA A 59 -9.80 2.36 13.04
C ALA A 59 -8.99 3.52 12.44
N PRO A 60 -8.46 4.45 13.26
CA PRO A 60 -7.76 5.62 12.76
C PRO A 60 -6.49 5.20 12.01
N MET A 61 -6.29 5.78 10.83
CA MET A 61 -5.05 5.61 10.08
C MET A 61 -3.87 6.20 10.89
N PRO A 62 -2.71 5.54 10.92
CA PRO A 62 -1.54 6.06 11.61
C PRO A 62 -1.07 7.38 10.96
N VAL A 63 -0.58 8.29 11.80
CA VAL A 63 -0.23 9.65 11.39
C VAL A 63 1.26 9.71 10.98
N PRO A 64 1.59 10.20 9.77
CA PRO A 64 2.96 10.41 9.35
C PRO A 64 3.72 11.36 10.28
N ARG A 65 4.99 11.05 10.51
CA ARG A 65 5.91 11.84 11.32
C ARG A 65 7.33 11.71 10.81
N LEU A 66 8.20 12.65 11.18
CA LEU A 66 9.62 12.56 10.87
C LEU A 66 10.17 11.23 11.39
N LEU A 67 10.75 10.44 10.50
CA LEU A 67 11.48 9.23 10.87
C LEU A 67 12.92 9.64 11.16
N SER A 68 13.27 9.67 12.44
CA SER A 68 14.62 9.98 12.94
C SER A 68 15.59 8.83 12.78
#